data_AF-A0A938YK72-F1
#
_entry.id   AF-A0A938YK72-F1
#
_cell.length_a   1.000
_cell.length_b   1.000
_cell.length_c   1.000
_cell.angle_alpha   90.00
_cell.angle_beta   90.00
_cell.angle_gamma   90.00
#
_symmetry.space_group_name_H-M   'P 1'
#
loop_
_entity.id
_entity.type
_entity.pdbx_description
1 polymer ?
#
loop_
_entity_poly.entity_id
_entity_poly.type
_entity_poly.pdbx_seq_one_letter_code
_entity_poly.pdbx_strand_id
1 'polypeptide(L)'
;MSYNTRQVEALVLIRDGTAMIQDGINRLLDTEEPEDQLPKPTEQQINSLEWVSVTSKTGSSYEQTENDNSKEFRILQNWLGENKGFAQLYGFKFWFHMSDENLVDRRKS
;
A
#
# COMPACT_ATOMS: atom_id res chain seq x y z
N MET A 1 29.60 -9.75 43.64
CA MET A 1 28.32 -10.22 44.23
C MET A 1 27.95 -11.50 43.52
N SER A 2 27.81 -12.62 44.22
CA SER A 2 27.31 -13.88 43.64
C SER A 2 25.81 -13.90 43.82
N TYR A 3 25.06 -14.05 42.73
CA TYR A 3 23.63 -14.30 42.83
C TYR A 3 23.40 -15.68 43.46
N ASN A 4 22.40 -15.79 44.35
CA ASN A 4 22.01 -17.10 44.86
C ASN A 4 21.15 -17.83 43.83
N THR A 5 21.04 -19.15 43.97
CA THR A 5 20.33 -20.03 43.02
C THR A 5 18.89 -19.57 42.70
N ARG A 6 18.14 -19.06 43.68
CA ARG A 6 16.76 -18.57 43.49
C ARG A 6 16.71 -17.28 42.67
N GLN A 7 17.72 -16.42 42.80
CA GLN A 7 17.82 -15.20 41.99
C GLN A 7 18.10 -15.54 40.53
N VAL A 8 18.93 -16.56 40.28
CA VAL A 8 19.20 -17.06 38.93
C VAL A 8 17.95 -17.68 38.31
N GLU A 9 17.21 -18.50 39.06
CA GLU A 9 15.94 -19.10 38.60
C GLU A 9 14.89 -18.04 38.23
N ALA A 10 14.72 -17.00 39.07
CA ALA A 10 13.81 -15.90 38.79
C ALA A 10 14.20 -15.13 37.50
N LEU A 11 15.50 -14.90 37.29
CA LEU A 11 15.99 -14.23 36.09
C LEU A 11 15.78 -15.07 34.82
N VAL A 12 15.93 -16.40 34.90
CA VAL A 12 15.64 -17.31 33.80
C VAL A 12 14.16 -17.27 33.43
N LEU A 13 13.26 -17.32 34.41
CA LEU A 13 11.81 -17.24 34.17
C LEU A 13 11.41 -15.91 33.50
N ILE A 14 12.00 -14.79 33.94
CA ILE A 14 11.77 -13.48 33.33
C ILE A 14 12.28 -13.45 31.89
N ARG A 15 13.49 -13.95 31.63
CA ARG A 15 14.04 -14.04 30.27
C ARG A 15 13.13 -14.84 29.36
N ASP A 16 12.70 -16.01 29.81
CA ASP A 16 11.89 -16.93 29.00
C ASP A 16 10.50 -16.34 28.73
N GLY A 17 9.88 -15.69 29.73
CA GLY A 17 8.63 -14.94 29.54
C GLY A 17 8.78 -13.77 28.56
N THR A 18 9.91 -13.07 28.60
CA THR A 18 10.19 -11.95 27.69
C THR A 18 10.39 -12.44 26.25
N ALA A 19 11.06 -13.59 26.07
CA ALA A 19 11.21 -14.23 24.76
C ALA A 19 9.85 -14.66 24.18
N MET A 20 8.97 -15.23 25.00
CA MET A 20 7.61 -15.59 24.56
C MET A 20 6.78 -14.36 24.16
N ILE A 21 6.91 -13.25 24.88
CA ILE A 21 6.26 -11.98 24.52
C ILE A 21 6.83 -11.45 23.20
N GLN A 22 8.16 -11.46 23.04
CA GLN A 22 8.82 -11.03 21.81
C GLN A 22 8.38 -11.89 20.62
N ASP A 23 8.31 -13.21 20.77
CA ASP A 23 7.82 -14.11 19.73
C ASP A 23 6.34 -13.86 19.40
N GLY A 24 5.53 -13.56 20.41
CA GLY A 24 4.12 -13.19 20.22
C GLY A 24 3.97 -11.87 19.46
N ILE A 25 4.78 -10.85 19.80
CA ILE A 25 4.84 -9.57 19.09
C ILE A 25 5.33 -9.77 17.67
N ASN A 26 6.42 -10.53 17.48
CA ASN A 26 6.95 -10.81 16.15
C ASN A 26 5.92 -11.55 15.29
N ARG A 27 5.16 -12.52 15.83
CA ARG A 27 4.06 -13.16 15.08
C ARG A 27 2.92 -12.21 14.73
N LEU A 28 2.63 -11.23 15.57
CA LEU A 28 1.61 -10.20 15.30
C LEU A 28 2.10 -9.18 14.27
N LEU A 29 3.41 -8.89 14.25
CA LEU A 29 4.03 -8.02 13.25
C LEU A 29 4.26 -8.76 11.92
N ASP A 30 4.58 -10.05 11.96
CA ASP A 30 4.67 -10.94 10.78
C ASP A 30 3.28 -11.28 10.21
N THR A 31 2.19 -10.88 10.87
CA THR A 31 0.83 -10.85 10.29
C THR A 31 0.49 -9.53 9.61
N GLU A 32 1.39 -8.55 9.59
CA GLU A 32 1.43 -7.67 8.41
C GLU A 32 1.78 -8.62 7.26
N GLU A 33 0.78 -8.93 6.42
CA GLU A 33 1.04 -9.52 5.11
C GLU A 33 2.30 -8.83 4.55
N PRO A 34 3.21 -9.56 3.88
CA PRO A 34 4.23 -8.87 3.13
C PRO A 34 3.53 -7.73 2.38
N GLU A 35 4.16 -6.57 2.22
CA GLU A 35 3.75 -5.65 1.14
C GLU A 35 4.03 -6.38 -0.19
N ASP A 36 3.33 -7.51 -0.40
CA ASP A 36 3.22 -8.30 -1.59
C ASP A 36 2.73 -7.28 -2.59
N GLN A 37 3.67 -6.83 -3.41
CA GLN A 37 3.48 -5.98 -4.58
C GLN A 37 2.03 -6.11 -5.03
N LEU A 38 1.23 -5.09 -4.73
CA LEU A 38 -0.20 -5.17 -5.02
C LEU A 38 -0.32 -5.50 -6.50
N PRO A 39 -1.07 -6.57 -6.86
CA PRO A 39 -1.01 -7.12 -8.20
C PRO A 39 -1.39 -6.04 -9.21
N LYS A 40 -0.85 -6.16 -10.43
CA LYS A 40 -1.29 -5.32 -11.55
C LYS A 40 -2.82 -5.18 -11.56
N PRO A 41 -3.38 -3.96 -11.53
CA PRO A 41 -4.83 -3.75 -11.49
C PRO A 41 -5.48 -4.39 -12.71
N THR A 42 -6.60 -5.07 -12.49
CA THR A 42 -7.43 -5.63 -13.57
C THR A 42 -8.29 -4.56 -14.24
N GLU A 43 -8.77 -4.84 -15.45
CA GLU A 43 -9.69 -3.94 -16.15
C GLU A 43 -10.98 -3.68 -15.35
N GLN A 44 -11.52 -4.71 -14.69
CA GLN A 44 -12.72 -4.57 -13.86
C GLN A 44 -12.50 -3.62 -12.68
N GLN A 45 -11.35 -3.72 -11.99
CA GLN A 45 -11.00 -2.84 -10.88
C GLN A 45 -10.80 -1.38 -11.32
N ILE A 46 -10.22 -1.17 -12.50
CA ILE A 46 -10.07 0.18 -13.06
C ILE A 46 -11.44 0.77 -13.43
N ASN A 47 -12.33 -0.04 -13.98
CA ASN A 47 -13.66 0.40 -14.40
C ASN A 47 -14.64 0.57 -13.23
N SER A 48 -14.36 0.01 -12.05
CA SER A 48 -15.17 0.24 -10.85
C SER A 48 -14.84 1.55 -10.13
N LEU A 49 -13.70 2.18 -10.43
CA LEU A 49 -13.37 3.51 -9.90
C LEU A 49 -14.29 4.57 -10.50
N GLU A 50 -14.59 5.60 -9.70
CA GLU A 50 -15.33 6.76 -10.19
C GLU A 50 -14.39 7.69 -10.97
N TRP A 51 -14.72 7.92 -12.24
CA TRP A 51 -13.92 8.74 -13.15
C TRP A 51 -14.68 10.01 -13.54
N VAL A 52 -14.11 11.15 -13.20
CA VAL A 52 -14.67 12.46 -13.53
C VAL A 52 -13.96 13.02 -14.76
N SER A 53 -14.73 13.42 -15.77
CA SER A 53 -14.17 14.06 -16.97
C SER A 53 -13.67 15.46 -16.67
N VAL A 54 -12.41 15.73 -17.01
CA VAL A 54 -11.76 17.03 -16.86
C VAL A 54 -11.30 17.54 -18.22
N THR A 55 -11.52 18.82 -18.50
CA THR A 55 -10.99 19.49 -19.69
C THR A 55 -9.83 20.38 -19.28
N SER A 56 -8.65 20.13 -19.84
CA SER A 56 -7.47 20.96 -19.61
C SER A 56 -7.67 22.36 -20.18
N LYS A 57 -6.87 23.33 -19.69
CA LYS A 57 -6.84 24.69 -20.25
C LYS A 57 -6.45 24.72 -21.74
N THR A 58 -5.77 23.68 -22.22
CA THR A 58 -5.35 23.52 -23.63
C THR A 58 -6.41 22.82 -24.48
N GLY A 59 -7.59 22.53 -23.92
CA GLY A 59 -8.71 21.88 -24.62
C GLY A 59 -8.61 20.36 -24.73
N SER A 60 -7.63 19.72 -24.08
CA SER A 60 -7.52 18.26 -24.04
C SER A 60 -8.40 17.69 -22.93
N SER A 61 -9.20 16.67 -23.24
CA SER A 61 -9.99 15.95 -22.23
C SER A 61 -9.22 14.77 -21.65
N TYR A 62 -9.35 14.58 -20.35
CA TYR A 62 -8.89 13.42 -19.60
C TYR A 62 -9.92 13.09 -18.52
N GLU A 63 -9.74 11.96 -17.84
CA GLU A 63 -10.57 11.57 -16.71
C GLU A 63 -9.70 11.53 -15.46
N GLN A 64 -10.27 11.85 -14.31
CA GLN A 64 -9.58 11.90 -13.02
C GLN A 64 -10.35 11.08 -11.99
N THR A 65 -9.64 10.38 -11.12
CA THR A 65 -10.18 9.66 -9.97
C THR A 65 -9.40 10.03 -8.72
N GLU A 66 -10.05 9.98 -7.56
CA GLU A 66 -9.48 10.35 -6.26
C GLU A 66 -9.44 9.18 -5.29
N ASN A 67 -8.55 9.27 -4.30
CA ASN A 67 -8.44 8.29 -3.24
C ASN A 67 -9.67 8.35 -2.30
N ASP A 68 -10.62 7.45 -2.53
CA ASP A 68 -11.82 7.26 -1.70
C ASP A 68 -11.64 6.18 -0.62
N ASN A 69 -10.38 5.77 -0.35
CA ASN A 69 -10.03 4.58 0.43
C ASN A 69 -10.47 3.23 -0.18
N SER A 70 -10.86 3.19 -1.46
CA SER A 70 -11.13 1.91 -2.13
C SER A 70 -9.85 1.07 -2.27
N LYS A 71 -10.04 -0.25 -2.23
CA LYS A 71 -8.95 -1.21 -2.45
C LYS A 71 -8.42 -1.08 -3.88
N GLU A 72 -9.32 -0.85 -4.83
CA GLU A 72 -9.04 -0.70 -6.25
C GLU A 72 -8.15 0.51 -6.54
N PHE A 73 -8.42 1.65 -5.89
CA PHE A 73 -7.59 2.84 -6.02
C PHE A 73 -6.18 2.58 -5.50
N ARG A 74 -6.04 1.95 -4.32
CA ARG A 74 -4.74 1.60 -3.73
C ARG A 74 -3.93 0.67 -4.62
N ILE A 75 -4.57 -0.33 -5.25
CA ILE A 75 -3.91 -1.22 -6.21
C ILE A 75 -3.40 -0.43 -7.42
N LEU A 76 -4.21 0.47 -7.99
CA LEU A 76 -3.81 1.32 -9.11
C LEU A 76 -2.68 2.28 -8.73
N GLN A 77 -2.78 2.91 -7.56
CA GLN A 77 -1.79 3.85 -7.04
C GLN A 77 -0.45 3.15 -6.80
N ASN A 78 -0.44 1.98 -6.16
CA ASN A 78 0.78 1.21 -5.94
C ASN A 78 1.43 0.81 -7.27
N TRP A 79 0.63 0.26 -8.20
CA TRP A 79 1.14 -0.12 -9.52
C TRP A 79 1.72 1.07 -10.29
N LEU A 80 1.09 2.25 -10.21
CA LEU A 80 1.65 3.47 -10.78
C LEU A 80 2.96 3.88 -10.11
N GLY A 81 3.05 3.78 -8.78
CA GLY A 81 4.28 4.02 -8.03
C GLY A 81 5.45 3.16 -8.51
N GLU A 82 5.22 1.85 -8.67
CA GLU A 82 6.20 0.90 -9.23
C GLU A 82 6.61 1.25 -10.66
N ASN A 83 5.71 1.88 -11.42
CA ASN A 83 5.94 2.33 -12.80
C ASN A 83 6.32 3.82 -12.90
N LYS A 84 6.94 4.39 -11.86
CA LYS A 84 7.44 5.78 -11.84
C LYS A 84 6.35 6.83 -12.10
N GLY A 85 5.14 6.56 -11.63
CA GLY A 85 3.98 7.44 -11.75
C GLY A 85 3.35 7.51 -13.14
N PHE A 86 3.72 6.61 -14.06
CA PHE A 86 3.12 6.54 -15.40
C PHE A 86 2.98 5.10 -15.89
N ALA A 87 1.79 4.71 -16.31
CA ALA A 87 1.57 3.38 -16.88
C ALA A 87 0.54 3.41 -18.02
N GLN A 88 0.62 2.42 -18.91
CA GLN A 88 -0.38 2.20 -19.95
C GLN A 88 -1.03 0.82 -19.78
N LEU A 89 -2.33 0.79 -19.53
CA LEU A 89 -3.11 -0.41 -19.25
C LEU A 89 -4.46 -0.35 -19.97
N TYR A 90 -4.90 -1.46 -20.56
CA TYR A 90 -6.24 -1.63 -21.13
C TYR A 90 -6.71 -0.50 -22.07
N GLY A 91 -5.79 0.04 -22.88
CA GLY A 91 -6.10 1.13 -23.82
C GLY A 91 -6.11 2.53 -23.20
N PHE A 92 -5.71 2.68 -21.94
CA PHE A 92 -5.57 3.96 -21.25
C PHE A 92 -4.13 4.22 -20.83
N LYS A 93 -3.74 5.48 -20.82
CA LYS A 93 -2.53 6.00 -20.17
C LYS A 93 -2.94 6.61 -18.83
N PHE A 94 -2.20 6.32 -17.78
CA PHE A 94 -2.44 6.75 -16.41
C PHE A 94 -1.23 7.52 -15.89
N TRP A 95 -1.47 8.55 -15.08
CA TRP A 95 -0.41 9.30 -14.40
C TRP A 95 -0.87 9.88 -13.07
N PHE A 96 0.05 10.10 -12.14
CA PHE A 96 -0.24 10.89 -10.94
C PHE A 96 -0.47 12.35 -11.32
N HIS A 97 -1.49 12.96 -10.73
CA HIS A 97 -1.75 14.37 -10.94
C HIS A 97 -0.57 15.20 -10.43
N MET A 98 -0.18 16.24 -11.19
CA MET A 98 1.06 16.99 -10.90
C MET A 98 1.06 17.73 -9.55
N SER A 99 -0.12 18.04 -9.00
CA SER A 99 -0.25 18.78 -7.74
C SER A 99 -0.77 17.94 -6.56
N ASP A 100 -1.20 16.69 -6.79
CA ASP A 100 -1.76 15.83 -5.75
C ASP A 100 -1.55 14.35 -6.07
N GLU A 101 -0.75 13.67 -5.26
CA GLU A 101 -0.46 12.24 -5.41
C GLU A 101 -1.66 11.33 -5.04
N ASN A 102 -2.71 11.90 -4.44
CA ASN A 102 -3.99 11.22 -4.19
C ASN A 102 -4.94 11.27 -5.39
N LEU A 103 -4.52 11.89 -6.49
CA LEU A 103 -5.28 11.94 -7.72
C LEU A 103 -4.54 11.16 -8.81
N VAL A 104 -5.31 10.32 -9.51
CA VAL A 104 -4.83 9.61 -10.69
C VAL A 104 -5.63 10.10 -11.88
N ASP A 105 -4.90 10.58 -12.89
CA ASP A 105 -5.47 10.97 -14.16
C ASP A 105 -5.35 9.81 -15.16
N ARG A 106 -6.30 9.69 -16.09
CA ARG A 106 -6.22 8.78 -17.24
C ARG A 106 -6.69 9.44 -18.54
N ARG A 107 -6.21 8.91 -19.67
CA ARG A 107 -6.72 9.23 -21.01
C ARG A 107 -6.65 8.01 -21.91
N LYS A 108 -7.53 7.93 -22.91
CA LYS A 108 -7.39 6.91 -23.97
C LYS A 108 -6.05 7.07 -24.70
N SER A 109 -5.37 5.95 -24.91
CA SER A 109 -4.03 5.90 -25.50
C SER A 109 -4.02 6.30 -26.97
#